data_AF-A0A428KTS3-F1
#
_entry.id   AF-A0A428KTS3-F1
#
_cell.length_a   1.000
_cell.length_b   1.000
_cell.length_c   1.000
_cell.angle_alpha   90.00
_cell.angle_beta   90.00
_cell.angle_gamma   90.00
#
_symmetry.space_group_name_H-M   'P 1'
#
loop_
_entity.id
_entity.type
_entity.pdbx_description
1 polymer ?
#
loop_
_entity_poly.entity_id
_entity_poly.type
_entity_poly.pdbx_seq_one_letter_code
_entity_poly.pdbx_strand_id
1 'polypeptide(L)'
;MALPDFSFAALDLRFLVEVDRLLKAGAVASYRDLAEMLGIHPNTFAQIEVGKYHCNAKMLYMLRSFFPDEADVDWVLYGEAFTGRPEPTTAPKRERGRRPIEH
;
A
#
# COMPACT_ATOMS: atom_id res chain seq x y z
N MET A 1 -17.00 -19.14 5.13
CA MET A 1 -16.35 -17.81 5.13
C MET A 1 -16.96 -17.04 3.97
N ALA A 2 -17.63 -15.91 4.23
CA ALA A 2 -18.16 -15.06 3.16
C ALA A 2 -17.12 -13.96 2.88
N LEU A 3 -16.81 -13.73 1.61
CA LEU A 3 -15.93 -12.62 1.21
C LEU A 3 -16.68 -11.29 1.40
N PRO A 4 -15.99 -10.21 1.77
CA PRO A 4 -16.60 -8.90 1.83
C PRO A 4 -17.06 -8.42 0.45
N ASP A 5 -18.07 -7.57 0.43
CA ASP A 5 -18.47 -6.88 -0.81
C ASP A 5 -17.29 -6.09 -1.37
N PHE A 6 -17.17 -6.09 -2.70
CA PHE A 6 -16.11 -5.37 -3.37
C PHE A 6 -16.24 -3.85 -3.13
N SER A 7 -15.16 -3.24 -2.65
CA SER A 7 -15.07 -1.80 -2.40
C SER A 7 -13.67 -1.29 -2.75
N PHE A 8 -13.61 -0.40 -3.74
CA PHE A 8 -12.36 0.28 -4.10
C PHE A 8 -11.77 1.04 -2.92
N ALA A 9 -12.60 1.73 -2.13
CA ALA A 9 -12.13 2.49 -0.97
C ALA A 9 -11.47 1.59 0.09
N ALA A 10 -12.06 0.42 0.38
CA ALA A 10 -11.48 -0.53 1.34
C ALA A 10 -10.18 -1.14 0.81
N LEU A 11 -10.13 -1.44 -0.49
CA LEU A 11 -8.95 -2.01 -1.14
C LEU A 11 -7.81 -0.99 -1.20
N ASP A 12 -8.10 0.25 -1.58
CA ASP A 12 -7.14 1.36 -1.59
C ASP A 12 -6.59 1.63 -0.20
N LEU A 13 -7.44 1.59 0.82
CA LEU A 13 -7.02 1.81 2.20
C LEU A 13 -6.06 0.73 2.69
N ARG A 14 -6.40 -0.55 2.44
CA ARG A 14 -5.51 -1.68 2.73
C ARG A 14 -4.20 -1.56 1.96
N PHE A 15 -4.27 -1.21 0.67
CA PHE A 15 -3.08 -0.98 -0.14
C PHE A 15 -2.16 0.09 0.45
N LEU A 16 -2.70 1.25 0.83
CA LEU A 16 -1.91 2.34 1.43
C LEU A 16 -1.28 1.95 2.77
N VAL A 17 -2.01 1.20 3.61
CA VAL A 17 -1.49 0.68 4.88
C VAL A 17 -0.41 -0.36 4.65
N GLU A 18 -0.55 -1.20 3.62
CA GLU A 18 0.46 -2.19 3.30
C GLU A 18 1.75 -1.55 2.81
N VAL A 19 1.64 -0.53 1.97
CA VAL A 19 2.77 0.29 1.56
C VAL A 19 3.45 0.93 2.77
N ASP A 20 2.70 1.57 3.67
CA ASP A 20 3.24 2.20 4.88
C ASP A 20 3.94 1.18 5.80
N ARG A 21 3.40 -0.04 5.90
CA ARG A 21 4.03 -1.13 6.66
C ARG A 21 5.38 -1.52 6.07
N LEU A 22 5.49 -1.64 4.75
CA LEU A 22 6.77 -1.93 4.07
C LEU A 22 7.80 -0.84 4.31
N LEU A 23 7.38 0.43 4.31
CA LEU A 23 8.26 1.56 4.63
C LEU A 23 8.76 1.50 6.08
N LYS A 24 7.86 1.26 7.04
CA LYS A 24 8.20 1.17 8.47
C LYS A 24 9.08 -0.04 8.79
N ALA A 25 8.92 -1.13 8.04
CA ALA A 25 9.78 -2.30 8.12
C ALA A 25 11.17 -2.09 7.49
N GLY A 26 11.39 -0.96 6.80
CA GLY A 26 12.65 -0.67 6.11
C GLY A 26 12.82 -1.43 4.79
N ALA A 27 11.78 -2.10 4.28
CA ALA A 27 11.82 -2.79 2.99
C ALA A 27 11.95 -1.80 1.82
N VAL A 28 11.44 -0.57 2.00
CA VAL A 28 11.62 0.54 1.06
C VAL A 28 11.90 1.85 1.79
N ALA A 29 12.84 2.64 1.26
CA ALA A 29 13.26 3.88 1.89
C ALA A 29 12.22 5.01 1.82
N SER A 30 11.39 5.06 0.78
CA SER A 30 10.33 6.07 0.65
C SER A 30 9.22 5.68 -0.32
N TYR A 31 8.09 6.38 -0.25
CA TYR A 31 7.00 6.27 -1.24
C TYR A 31 7.46 6.60 -2.66
N ARG A 32 8.44 7.49 -2.82
CA ARG A 32 8.97 7.85 -4.14
C ARG A 32 9.75 6.68 -4.72
N ASP A 33 10.60 6.06 -3.91
CA ASP A 33 11.42 4.91 -4.35
C ASP A 33 10.50 3.73 -4.68
N LEU A 34 9.45 3.50 -3.88
CA LEU A 34 8.45 2.49 -4.21
C LEU A 34 7.72 2.82 -5.52
N ALA A 35 7.33 4.07 -5.74
CA ALA A 35 6.67 4.46 -7.00
C ALA A 35 7.54 4.17 -8.22
N GLU A 36 8.85 4.44 -8.10
CA GLU A 36 9.83 4.14 -9.14
C GLU A 36 9.95 2.63 -9.38
N MET A 37 10.09 1.83 -8.31
CA MET A 37 10.11 0.36 -8.42
C MET A 37 8.86 -0.17 -9.12
N LEU A 38 7.67 0.30 -8.72
CA LEU A 38 6.40 -0.11 -9.33
C LEU A 38 6.18 0.46 -10.75
N GLY A 39 7.05 1.35 -11.23
CA GLY A 39 6.93 1.99 -12.53
C GLY A 39 5.68 2.87 -12.64
N ILE A 40 5.32 3.56 -11.56
CA ILE A 40 4.15 4.46 -11.48
C ILE A 40 4.59 5.89 -11.18
N HIS A 41 3.70 6.86 -11.42
CA HIS A 41 3.99 8.25 -11.10
C HIS A 41 4.13 8.46 -9.57
N PRO A 42 5.07 9.28 -9.07
CA PRO A 42 5.30 9.49 -7.62
C PRO A 42 4.07 9.98 -6.85
N ASN A 43 3.17 10.72 -7.53
CA ASN A 43 1.94 11.22 -6.94
C ASN A 43 0.80 10.18 -6.86
N THR A 44 0.96 8.99 -7.43
CA THR A 44 -0.11 7.97 -7.49
C THR A 44 -0.64 7.63 -6.10
N PHE A 45 0.24 7.44 -5.10
CA PHE A 45 -0.19 7.18 -3.73
C PHE A 45 -1.02 8.32 -3.13
N ALA A 46 -0.70 9.58 -3.44
CA ALA A 46 -1.48 10.73 -2.97
C ALA A 46 -2.83 10.80 -3.68
N GLN A 47 -2.89 10.41 -4.95
CA GLN A 47 -4.13 10.34 -5.72
C GLN A 47 -5.05 9.22 -5.21
N ILE A 48 -4.48 8.08 -4.79
CA ILE A 48 -5.22 6.99 -4.15
C ILE A 48 -5.80 7.45 -2.81
N GLU A 49 -4.99 8.10 -1.98
CA GLU A 49 -5.40 8.62 -0.67
C GLU A 49 -6.62 9.57 -0.75
N VAL A 50 -6.72 10.37 -1.82
CA VAL A 50 -7.86 11.28 -2.04
C VAL A 50 -8.94 10.73 -2.97
N GLY A 51 -8.86 9.45 -3.35
CA GLY A 51 -9.85 8.77 -4.20
C GLY A 51 -9.91 9.25 -5.67
N LYS A 52 -8.85 9.90 -6.16
CA LYS A 52 -8.71 10.30 -7.58
C LYS A 52 -8.13 9.19 -8.47
N TYR A 53 -7.54 8.17 -7.86
CA TYR A 53 -6.99 7.00 -8.52
C TYR A 53 -7.24 5.79 -7.62
N HIS A 54 -7.27 4.59 -8.19
CA HIS A 54 -7.41 3.36 -7.42
C HIS A 54 -6.18 2.50 -7.64
N CYS A 55 -5.74 1.78 -6.61
CA CYS A 55 -4.72 0.77 -6.84
C CYS A 55 -5.28 -0.30 -7.80
N ASN A 56 -4.43 -0.82 -8.66
CA ASN A 56 -4.83 -1.71 -9.74
C ASN A 56 -4.04 -3.03 -9.70
N ALA A 57 -4.50 -4.01 -10.47
CA ALA A 57 -3.89 -5.34 -10.51
C ALA A 57 -2.40 -5.31 -10.84
N LYS A 58 -1.95 -4.40 -11.72
CA LYS A 58 -0.52 -4.24 -12.03
C LYS A 58 0.27 -3.80 -10.80
N MET A 59 -0.24 -2.83 -10.04
CA MET A 59 0.42 -2.36 -8.81
C MET A 59 0.54 -3.48 -7.78
N LEU A 60 -0.52 -4.26 -7.57
CA LEU A 60 -0.52 -5.40 -6.64
C LEU A 60 0.45 -6.51 -7.09
N TYR A 61 0.44 -6.84 -8.38
CA TYR A 61 1.35 -7.82 -8.96
C TYR A 61 2.82 -7.41 -8.79
N MET A 62 3.16 -6.17 -9.14
CA MET A 62 4.53 -5.66 -9.00
C MET A 62 4.94 -5.60 -7.53
N LEU A 63 4.05 -5.23 -6.62
CA LEU A 63 4.33 -5.22 -5.18
C LEU A 63 4.71 -6.63 -4.68
N ARG A 64 3.92 -7.66 -5.04
CA ARG A 64 4.25 -9.05 -4.71
C ARG A 64 5.56 -9.51 -5.35
N SER A 65 5.83 -9.08 -6.58
CA SER A 65 7.04 -9.49 -7.30
C SER A 65 8.32 -8.92 -6.70
N PHE A 66 8.28 -7.69 -6.15
CA PHE A 66 9.46 -7.09 -5.51
C PHE A 66 9.61 -7.46 -4.04
N PHE A 67 8.50 -7.76 -3.35
CA PHE A 67 8.45 -8.06 -1.92
C PHE A 67 7.70 -9.38 -1.70
N PRO A 68 8.24 -10.51 -2.16
CA PRO A 68 7.53 -11.79 -2.14
C PRO A 68 7.29 -12.33 -0.72
N ASP A 69 8.12 -11.97 0.25
CA ASP A 69 8.00 -12.46 1.63
C ASP A 69 7.45 -11.38 2.57
N GLU A 70 7.63 -10.12 2.19
CA GLU A 70 7.18 -8.99 2.99
C GLU A 70 5.77 -8.57 2.62
N ALA A 71 5.42 -8.43 1.33
CA ALA A 71 4.11 -7.88 0.94
C ALA A 71 2.97 -8.89 1.05
N ASP A 72 1.93 -8.50 1.79
CA ASP A 72 0.71 -9.25 2.02
C ASP A 72 -0.41 -8.76 1.08
N VAL A 73 -0.31 -9.17 -0.19
CA VAL A 73 -1.27 -8.81 -1.24
C VAL A 73 -2.62 -9.51 -1.04
N ASP A 74 -2.62 -10.69 -0.43
CA ASP A 74 -3.85 -11.41 -0.12
C ASP A 74 -4.69 -10.65 0.91
N TRP A 75 -4.07 -10.04 1.91
CA TRP A 75 -4.76 -9.13 2.81
C TRP A 75 -5.27 -7.88 2.09
N VAL A 76 -4.49 -7.29 1.18
CA VAL A 76 -4.96 -6.12 0.42
C VAL A 76 -6.22 -6.43 -0.40
N LEU A 77 -6.29 -7.61 -1.01
CA LEU A 77 -7.44 -8.04 -1.80
C LEU A 77 -8.63 -8.43 -0.94
N TYR A 78 -8.42 -9.30 0.05
CA TYR A 78 -9.50 -10.01 0.73
C TYR A 78 -9.70 -9.62 2.20
N GLY A 79 -8.73 -8.92 2.77
CA GLY A 79 -8.88 -8.30 4.08
C GLY A 79 -8.80 -9.29 5.23
N GLU A 80 -9.35 -8.87 6.38
CA GLU A 80 -9.38 -9.66 7.61
C GLU A 80 -10.08 -11.01 7.40
N ALA A 81 -11.14 -11.03 6.58
CA ALA A 81 -11.94 -12.22 6.31
C ALA A 81 -11.15 -13.37 5.67
N PHE A 82 -9.97 -13.13 5.10
CA PHE A 82 -9.13 -14.18 4.50
C PHE A 82 -7.83 -14.42 5.27
N THR A 83 -7.27 -13.38 5.87
CA THR A 83 -5.91 -13.43 6.46
C THR A 83 -5.91 -13.31 7.98
N GLY A 84 -7.02 -12.90 8.60
CA GLY A 84 -7.11 -12.59 10.03
C GLY A 84 -6.42 -11.29 10.45
N ARG A 85 -5.82 -10.54 9.51
CA ARG A 85 -5.21 -9.25 9.80
C ARG A 85 -6.29 -8.14 9.85
N PRO A 86 -6.35 -7.33 10.92
CA PRO A 86 -7.43 -6.37 11.12
C PRO A 86 -7.61 -5.37 9.98
N GLU A 87 -8.87 -5.00 9.72
CA GLU A 87 -9.20 -3.94 8.74
C GLU A 87 -8.73 -2.56 9.22
N PRO A 88 -8.11 -1.76 8.34
CA PRO A 88 -7.75 -0.39 8.66
C PRO A 88 -8.98 0.53 8.63
N THR A 89 -9.05 1.48 9.55
CA THR A 89 -10.12 2.50 9.60
C THR A 89 -9.70 3.85 9.01
N THR A 90 -8.40 4.10 8.89
CA THR A 90 -7.85 5.38 8.43
C THR A 90 -6.57 5.19 7.64
N ALA A 91 -6.36 6.02 6.62
CA ALA A 91 -5.13 6.00 5.84
C ALA A 91 -3.93 6.41 6.72
N PRO A 92 -2.74 5.84 6.49
CA PRO A 92 -1.55 6.22 7.23
C PRO A 92 -1.19 7.68 6.95
N LYS A 93 -0.85 8.44 8.00
CA LYS A 93 -0.40 9.82 7.86
C LYS A 93 0.96 9.82 7.17
N ARG A 94 1.01 10.31 5.93
CA ARG A 94 2.25 10.48 5.20
C ARG A 94 2.97 11.69 5.77
N GLU A 95 4.11 11.48 6.44
CA GLU A 95 4.98 12.58 6.81
C GLU A 95 5.46 13.27 5.53
N ARG A 96 5.00 14.51 5.30
CA ARG A 96 5.55 15.36 4.24
C ARG A 96 7.01 15.64 4.56
N GLY A 97 7.91 15.00 3.81
CA GLY A 97 9.27 15.50 3.59
C GLY A 97 10.22 15.45 4.77
N ARG A 98 10.51 14.27 5.32
CA ARG A 98 11.71 14.12 6.15
C ARG A 98 12.91 13.70 5.29
N ARG A 99 13.81 14.64 5.00
CA ARG A 99 15.24 14.42 4.71
C ARG A 99 16.05 15.64 5.20
N PRO A 100 17.33 15.52 5.61
CA PRO A 100 18.15 14.30 5.77
C PRO A 100 18.57 14.06 7.23
N ILE A 101 19.09 12.86 7.52
CA ILE A 101 20.01 12.69 8.65
C ILE A 101 21.38 13.05 8.07
N GLU A 102 21.88 14.24 8.42
CA GLU A 102 23.28 14.61 8.22
C GLU A 102 24.12 13.81 9.22
N HIS A 103 25.13 13.10 8.71
CA HIS A 103 26.24 12.58 9.50
C HIS A 103 27.47 13.42 9.19
#